data_AF-A0A3G6PT73-F1
#
_entry.id   AF-A0A3G6PT73-F1
#
_cell.length_a   1.000
_cell.length_b   1.000
_cell.length_c   1.000
_cell.angle_alpha   90.00
_cell.angle_beta   90.00
_cell.angle_gamma   90.00
#
_symmetry.space_group_name_H-M   'P 1'
#
loop_
_entity.id
_entity.type
_entity.pdbx_description
1 polymer ?
#
loop_
_entity_poly.entity_id
_entity_poly.type
_entity_poly.pdbx_seq_one_letter_code
_entity_poly.pdbx_strand_id
1 'polypeptide(L)' 'MMGNVGIAMAGLRNHVLNLNTELSDKGIYSGHIGIGVWMQEDSGVQDKIAEIWYDMYTNRDRAEEYISEDRLTSVS' A
#
# COMPACT_ATOMS: atom_id res chain seq x y z
N MET A 1 14.23 -2.77 20.15
CA MET A 1 13.01 -3.59 19.99
C MET A 1 12.43 -3.60 18.57
N MET A 2 13.15 -3.10 17.54
CA MET A 2 12.64 -2.99 16.16
C MET A 2 12.70 -4.28 15.32
N GLY A 3 13.50 -5.27 15.72
CA GLY A 3 13.64 -6.53 14.96
C GLY A 3 12.32 -7.32 14.84
N ASN A 4 11.51 -7.35 15.90
CA ASN A 4 10.22 -8.05 15.88
C ASN A 4 9.17 -7.31 15.05
N VAL A 5 9.26 -5.97 14.96
CA VAL A 5 8.34 -5.15 14.17
C VAL A 5 8.55 -5.41 12.68
N GLY A 6 9.81 -5.49 12.23
CA GLY A 6 10.11 -5.82 10.84
C GLY A 6 9.54 -7.18 10.41
N ILE A 7 9.64 -8.19 11.28
CA ILE A 7 9.06 -9.53 11.02
C ILE A 7 7.53 -9.45 10.96
N ALA A 8 6.89 -8.73 11.89
CA ALA A 8 5.44 -8.57 11.90
C ALA A 8 4.94 -7.88 10.62
N MET A 9 5.61 -6.81 10.18
CA MET A 9 5.25 -6.09 8.96
C MET A 9 5.49 -6.94 7.70
N ALA A 10 6.59 -7.69 7.64
CA ALA A 10 6.86 -8.61 6.53
C ALA A 10 5.81 -9.73 6.46
N GLY A 11 5.40 -10.26 7.62
CA GLY A 11 4.32 -11.24 7.73
C GLY A 11 2.98 -10.67 7.25
N LEU A 12 2.62 -9.45 7.66
CA LEU A 12 1.41 -8.77 7.22
C LEU A 12 1.40 -8.54 5.70
N ARG A 13 2.48 -8.03 5.13
CA ARG A 13 2.64 -7.84 3.67
C ARG A 13 2.41 -9.17 2.94
N ASN A 14 3.09 -10.23 3.38
CA ASN A 14 2.97 -11.55 2.74
C ASN A 14 1.54 -12.09 2.85
N HIS A 15 0.90 -11.94 4.02
CA HIS A 15 -0.47 -12.37 4.23
C HIS A 15 -1.46 -11.69 3.29
N VAL A 16 -1.37 -10.36 3.12
CA VAL A 16 -2.23 -9.59 2.20
C VAL A 16 -2.04 -10.03 0.75
N LEU A 17 -0.79 -10.24 0.31
CA LEU A 17 -0.49 -10.68 -1.06
C LEU A 17 -1.01 -12.10 -1.36
N ASN A 18 -0.88 -13.02 -0.40
CA ASN A 18 -1.45 -14.36 -0.56
C ASN A 18 -2.98 -14.31 -0.58
N LEU A 19 -3.61 -13.47 0.27
CA LEU A 19 -5.06 -13.27 0.25
C LEU A 19 -5.57 -12.73 -1.09
N ASN A 20 -4.85 -11.80 -1.70
CA ASN A 20 -5.18 -11.31 -3.05
C ASN A 20 -5.19 -12.47 -4.06
N THR A 21 -4.15 -13.30 -4.03
CA THR A 21 -3.98 -14.44 -4.95
C THR A 21 -5.06 -15.50 -4.75
N GLU A 22 -5.33 -15.89 -3.50
CA GLU A 22 -6.28 -16.98 -3.18
C GLU A 22 -7.75 -16.59 -3.36
N LEU A 23 -8.05 -15.29 -3.34
CA LEU A 23 -9.42 -14.78 -3.41
C LEU A 23 -9.75 -14.03 -4.70
N SER A 24 -8.77 -13.87 -5.61
CA SER A 24 -8.98 -13.20 -6.91
C SER A 24 -10.10 -13.87 -7.71
N ASP A 25 -10.12 -15.20 -7.71
CA ASP A 25 -11.12 -16.01 -8.43
C ASP A 25 -12.53 -15.88 -7.82
N LYS A 26 -12.62 -15.34 -6.60
CA LYS A 26 -13.87 -15.03 -5.91
C LYS A 26 -14.27 -13.55 -6.06
N GLY A 27 -13.52 -12.78 -6.86
CA GLY A 27 -13.73 -11.36 -7.08
C GLY A 27 -13.34 -10.47 -5.89
N ILE A 28 -12.59 -10.99 -4.92
CA ILE A 28 -12.13 -10.24 -3.75
C ILE A 28 -10.72 -9.73 -4.03
N TYR A 29 -10.53 -8.42 -3.86
CA TYR A 29 -9.24 -7.75 -4.03
C TYR A 29 -8.65 -7.40 -2.66
N SER A 30 -7.36 -7.70 -2.47
CA SER A 30 -6.60 -7.33 -1.27
C SER A 30 -5.32 -6.60 -1.68
N GLY A 31 -5.15 -5.35 -1.23
CA GLY A 31 -4.01 -4.51 -1.61
C GLY A 31 -3.18 -4.11 -0.40
N HIS A 32 -1.86 -4.07 -0.55
CA HIS A 32 -0.93 -3.56 0.45
C HIS A 32 -0.31 -2.24 -0.02
N ILE A 33 -0.33 -1.21 0.84
CA ILE A 33 0.38 0.05 0.59
C ILE A 33 1.42 0.23 1.68
N GLY A 34 2.69 0.18 1.29
CA GLY A 34 3.80 0.53 2.18
C GLY A 34 4.04 2.03 2.14
N ILE A 35 3.94 2.72 3.28
CA ILE A 35 4.18 4.17 3.37
C ILE A 35 5.61 4.39 3.87
N GLY A 36 6.49 4.81 2.96
CA GLY A 36 7.89 5.13 3.23
C GLY A 36 8.18 6.61 3.43
N VAL A 37 7.12 7.43 3.50
CA VAL A 37 7.20 8.90 3.60
C VAL A 37 6.77 9.38 4.96
N TRP A 38 7.28 10.54 5.37
CA TRP A 38 6.81 11.21 6.57
C TRP A 38 5.44 11.86 6.33
N MET A 39 4.43 11.41 7.05
CA MET A 39 3.07 11.97 6.97
C MET A 39 2.92 13.14 7.95
N GLN A 40 3.34 14.33 7.52
CA GLN A 40 3.10 15.55 8.29
C GLN A 40 1.67 16.03 8.10
N GLU A 41 1.02 16.45 9.19
CA GLU A 41 -0.30 17.09 9.15
C GLU A 41 -0.28 18.30 8.19
N ASP A 42 -1.38 18.49 7.45
CA ASP A 42 -1.55 19.57 6.45
C ASP A 42 -0.51 19.63 5.31
N SER A 43 0.26 18.57 5.07
CA SER A 43 1.26 18.52 3.98
C SER A 43 0.67 18.20 2.60
N GLY A 44 -0.59 17.77 2.54
CA GLY A 44 -1.24 17.25 1.31
C GLY A 44 -0.73 15.87 0.87
N VAL A 45 0.23 15.28 1.59
CA VAL A 45 0.74 13.92 1.32
C VAL A 45 -0.38 12.89 1.52
N GLN A 46 -1.26 13.11 2.49
CA GLN A 46 -2.40 12.25 2.80
C GLN A 46 -3.33 12.09 1.59
N ASP A 47 -3.64 13.20 0.91
CA ASP A 47 -4.53 13.19 -0.25
C ASP A 47 -3.91 12.39 -1.41
N LYS A 48 -2.61 12.54 -1.65
CA LYS A 48 -1.88 11.74 -2.64
C LYS A 48 -1.88 10.24 -2.32
N ILE A 49 -1.72 9.88 -1.04
CA ILE A 49 -1.82 8.48 -0.61
C ILE A 49 -3.25 7.96 -0.84
N ALA A 50 -4.27 8.79 -0.58
CA ALA A 50 -5.67 8.43 -0.80
C ALA A 50 -5.98 8.24 -2.30
N GLU A 51 -5.42 9.07 -3.18
CA GLU A 51 -5.54 8.92 -4.64
C GLU A 51 -4.93 7.60 -5.12
N ILE A 52 -3.71 7.28 -4.68
CA ILE A 52 -3.04 6.01 -5.01
C ILE A 52 -3.85 4.81 -4.50
N TRP A 53 -4.38 4.90 -3.28
CA TRP A 53 -5.24 3.85 -2.72
C TRP A 53 -6.53 3.68 -3.54
N TYR A 54 -7.15 4.78 -3.94
CA TYR A 54 -8.38 4.76 -4.73
C TYR A 54 -8.16 4.18 -6.14
N ASP A 55 -7.03 4.52 -6.75
CA ASP A 55 -6.58 3.93 -8.02
C ASP A 55 -6.40 2.41 -7.92
N MET A 56 -5.71 1.92 -6.88
CA MET A 56 -5.57 0.48 -6.61
C MET A 56 -6.93 -0.21 -6.40
N TYR A 57 -7.83 0.40 -5.63
CA TYR A 57 -9.16 -0.13 -5.38
C TYR A 57 -10.01 -0.25 -6.64
N THR A 58 -9.89 0.74 -7.53
CA THR A 58 -10.68 0.86 -8.76
C THR A 58 -10.14 -0.04 -9.87
N ASN A 59 -8.84 0.06 -10.16
CA ASN A 59 -8.21 -0.64 -11.27
C ASN A 59 -7.85 -2.10 -10.93
N ARG A 60 -7.48 -2.37 -9.66
CA ARG A 60 -7.15 -3.71 -9.15
C ARG A 60 -6.08 -4.42 -9.98
N ASP A 61 -5.20 -3.66 -10.63
CA ASP A 61 -4.17 -4.13 -11.57
C ASP A 61 -2.87 -4.56 -10.88
N ARG A 62 -2.69 -4.15 -9.62
CA ARG A 62 -1.57 -4.51 -8.76
C ARG A 62 -2.05 -4.79 -7.35
N ALA A 63 -1.37 -5.69 -6.64
CA ALA A 63 -1.68 -6.03 -5.26
C ALA A 63 -0.82 -5.27 -4.23
N GLU A 64 0.19 -4.53 -4.68
CA GLU A 64 1.07 -3.75 -3.82
C GLU A 64 1.54 -2.46 -4.48
N GLU A 65 1.69 -1.42 -3.65
CA GLU A 65 2.40 -0.19 -3.97
C GLU A 65 3.30 0.21 -2.78
N TYR A 66 4.48 0.76 -3.07
CA TYR A 66 5.32 1.42 -2.07
C TYR A 66 5.41 2.91 -2.36
N ILE A 67 5.05 3.73 -1.38
CA ILE A 67 5.03 5.19 -1.48
C ILE A 67 6.33 5.73 -0.90
N SER A 68 7.18 6.22 -1.79
CA SER A 68 8.40 6.97 -1.51
C SER A 68 8.25 8.43 -1.93
N GLU A 69 9.18 9.29 -1.52
CA GLU A 69 9.11 10.73 -1.84
C GLU A 69 9.11 10.99 -3.36
N ASP A 70 9.92 10.26 -4.12
CA ASP A 70 9.96 10.33 -5.58
C ASP A 70 8.62 9.93 -6.21
N ARG A 71 7.95 8.92 -5.64
CA ARG A 71 6.65 8.47 -6.11
C ARG A 71 5.58 9.56 -5.98
N LEU A 72 5.57 10.30 -4.87
CA LEU A 72 4.64 11.41 -4.66
C LEU A 72 4.83 12.57 -5.64
N THR A 73 6.04 12.78 -6.15
CA THR A 73 6.32 13.82 -7.17
C THR A 73 5.93 13.40 -8.58
N SER A 74 5.76 12.11 -8.84
CA SER A 74 5.34 11.58 -10.15
C SER A 74 3.82 11.62 -10.39
N VAL A 75 3.04 11.86 -9.34
CA VAL A 75 1.56 11.85 -9.36
C VAL A 75 0.96 13.26 -9.48
N SER A 76 1.80 14.31 -9.42
CA SER A 76 1.41 15.73 -9.62
C SER A 76 1.56 16.19 -11.06
#